data_AF-A0A1B9Y3D6-F1
#
_entry.id   AF-A0A1B9Y3D6-F1
#
_cell.length_a   1.000
_cell.length_b   1.000
_cell.length_c   1.000
_cell.angle_alpha   90.00
_cell.angle_beta   90.00
_cell.angle_gamma   90.00
#
_symmetry.space_group_name_H-M   'P 1'
#
loop_
_entity.id
_entity.type
_entity.pdbx_description
1 polymer ?
#
loop_
_entity_poly.entity_id
_entity_poly.type
_entity_poly.pdbx_seq_one_letter_code
_entity_poly.pdbx_strand_id
1 'polypeptide(L)'
;MKYLLFTFFALLLACNVPKKEIKKKTNTPKKEKTIIVKEPNLIKNELIVVFKNPKKIEDAKSLLKNSGLNFHKMAYDKQNYKIGIVRIPEGKRTFWLDKLQKTKAFKEVAINTKNTLKNLIEKEENTLISVRKTPCFGDCAVYTLTIDKKGDVIYNGIDYVLEKGIREFTLPETAFKKLTKMLAEKDFNEFKDVYDDPKITDLPSTYIISNGKQVQIRLWNGIPDELIEVHEYLEEILLAKKFID
;
A
#
# COMPACT_ATOMS: atom_id res chain seq x y z
N MET A 1 64.46 -5.34 -3.56
CA MET A 1 65.36 -5.84 -4.62
C MET A 1 64.55 -6.07 -5.89
N LYS A 2 65.03 -5.64 -7.07
CA LYS A 2 64.59 -5.97 -8.47
C LYS A 2 63.07 -5.80 -8.78
N TYR A 3 62.57 -4.90 -9.62
CA TYR A 3 62.91 -4.35 -10.96
C TYR A 3 62.68 -5.29 -12.18
N LEU A 4 61.67 -4.94 -12.99
CA LEU A 4 61.43 -5.21 -14.42
C LEU A 4 60.11 -4.45 -14.74
N LEU A 5 60.02 -3.33 -15.46
CA LEU A 5 60.80 -2.71 -16.53
C LEU A 5 60.65 -3.41 -17.90
N PHE A 6 59.64 -2.99 -18.67
CA PHE A 6 59.59 -3.12 -20.13
C PHE A 6 59.02 -1.83 -20.74
N THR A 7 59.68 -1.34 -21.78
CA THR A 7 59.39 -0.09 -22.49
C THR A 7 59.36 -0.35 -24.00
N PHE A 8 59.08 0.71 -24.79
CA PHE A 8 58.98 0.74 -26.26
C PHE A 8 57.67 0.12 -26.82
N PHE A 9 57.08 0.64 -27.90
CA PHE A 9 57.57 1.59 -28.91
C PHE A 9 56.41 2.50 -29.40
N ALA A 10 56.69 3.76 -29.73
CA ALA A 10 55.74 4.66 -30.37
C ALA A 10 56.11 4.86 -31.84
N LEU A 11 55.14 4.79 -32.76
CA LEU A 11 55.33 5.19 -34.16
C LEU A 11 54.20 6.13 -34.59
N LEU A 12 54.58 7.36 -34.96
CA LEU A 12 53.70 8.35 -35.57
C LEU A 12 53.71 8.14 -37.09
N LEU A 13 52.54 8.07 -37.71
CA LEU A 13 52.37 8.42 -39.13
C LEU A 13 51.13 9.27 -39.31
N ALA A 14 51.35 10.52 -39.73
CA ALA A 14 50.31 11.45 -40.12
C ALA A 14 49.81 11.16 -41.54
N CYS A 15 48.57 11.51 -41.86
CA CYS A 15 48.17 11.76 -43.23
C CYS A 15 47.10 12.85 -43.32
N ASN A 16 47.16 13.62 -44.41
CA ASN A 16 46.57 14.94 -44.56
C ASN A 16 45.13 14.90 -45.12
N VAL A 17 44.31 15.91 -44.82
CA VAL A 17 42.94 16.05 -45.35
C VAL A 17 42.90 17.05 -46.52
N PRO A 18 42.22 16.73 -47.63
CA PRO A 18 41.67 17.74 -48.55
C PRO A 18 40.14 17.66 -48.71
N LYS A 19 39.50 18.83 -48.80
CA LYS A 19 38.04 19.02 -49.02
C LYS A 19 37.57 18.59 -50.42
N LYS A 20 36.30 18.17 -50.54
CA LYS A 20 35.47 18.56 -51.71
C LYS A 20 33.97 18.63 -51.43
N GLU A 21 33.33 19.58 -52.12
CA GLU A 21 32.01 20.17 -51.88
C GLU A 21 31.40 20.49 -53.28
N ILE A 22 30.09 20.46 -53.60
CA ILE A 22 28.82 20.08 -52.93
C ILE A 22 27.86 19.55 -54.04
N LYS A 23 26.79 18.78 -53.74
CA LYS A 23 25.45 18.98 -54.38
C LYS A 23 24.28 18.21 -53.73
N LYS A 24 23.14 18.90 -53.63
CA LYS A 24 21.86 18.46 -53.01
C LYS A 24 21.09 17.46 -53.88
N LYS A 25 20.32 16.57 -53.26
CA LYS A 25 18.91 16.30 -53.63
C LYS A 25 18.04 16.14 -52.37
N THR A 26 16.86 16.73 -52.45
CA THR A 26 15.87 16.92 -51.37
C THR A 26 15.04 15.65 -51.14
N ASN A 27 14.56 15.39 -49.91
CA ASN A 27 13.11 15.27 -49.61
C ASN A 27 12.78 14.95 -48.13
N THR A 28 11.87 15.78 -47.59
CA THR A 28 10.90 15.53 -46.50
C THR A 28 11.41 15.27 -45.06
N PRO A 29 11.21 16.21 -44.11
CA PRO A 29 11.35 15.95 -42.68
C PRO A 29 10.24 15.00 -42.19
N LYS A 30 10.62 13.85 -41.63
CA LYS A 30 9.71 12.93 -40.96
C LYS A 30 9.29 13.57 -39.63
N LYS A 31 8.01 13.93 -39.48
CA LYS A 31 7.46 14.55 -38.25
C LYS A 31 7.89 13.74 -37.02
N GLU A 32 8.70 14.36 -36.18
CA GLU A 32 9.00 13.88 -34.84
C GLU A 32 7.71 13.93 -34.02
N LYS A 33 7.14 12.76 -33.74
CA LYS A 33 5.97 12.65 -32.87
C LYS A 33 6.43 12.87 -31.43
N THR A 34 6.37 14.11 -30.96
CA THR A 34 6.48 14.43 -29.55
C THR A 34 5.44 13.59 -28.79
N ILE A 35 5.90 12.58 -28.05
CA ILE A 35 5.03 11.81 -27.18
C ILE A 35 4.69 12.72 -25.99
N ILE A 36 3.56 13.43 -26.11
CA ILE A 36 2.98 14.16 -24.99
C ILE A 36 2.55 13.11 -23.97
N VAL A 37 3.42 12.86 -22.99
CA VAL A 37 3.05 12.16 -21.76
C VAL A 37 2.00 13.04 -21.10
N LYS A 38 0.73 12.68 -21.26
CA LYS A 38 -0.39 13.42 -20.68
C LYS A 38 -0.20 13.45 -19.17
N GLU A 39 0.03 14.64 -18.62
CA GLU A 39 0.00 14.87 -17.18
C GLU A 39 -1.32 14.29 -16.62
N PRO A 40 -1.28 13.41 -15.60
CA PRO A 40 -2.39 12.52 -15.28
C PRO A 40 -3.57 13.24 -14.60
N ASN A 41 -4.38 13.97 -15.38
CA ASN A 41 -5.64 14.62 -14.99
C ASN A 41 -5.66 15.11 -13.53
N LEU A 42 -4.70 15.97 -13.19
CA LEU A 42 -4.51 16.48 -11.83
C LEU A 42 -5.65 17.42 -11.45
N ILE A 43 -6.41 17.07 -10.41
CA ILE A 43 -7.45 17.96 -9.88
C ILE A 43 -6.77 18.92 -8.90
N LYS A 44 -6.69 20.20 -9.29
CA LYS A 44 -6.07 21.24 -8.45
C LYS A 44 -6.84 21.41 -7.15
N ASN A 45 -6.11 21.72 -6.08
CA ASN A 45 -6.64 22.07 -4.76
C ASN A 45 -7.52 20.99 -4.09
N GLU A 46 -7.32 19.72 -4.44
CA GLU A 46 -7.96 18.58 -3.77
C GLU A 46 -6.96 17.49 -3.34
N LEU A 47 -7.28 16.83 -2.23
CA LEU A 47 -6.62 15.63 -1.75
C LEU A 47 -7.64 14.49 -1.60
N ILE A 48 -7.17 13.27 -1.85
CA ILE A 48 -7.87 12.03 -1.50
C ILE A 48 -7.51 11.69 -0.05
N VAL A 49 -8.51 11.32 0.74
CA VAL A 49 -8.33 10.79 2.09
C VAL A 49 -9.00 9.42 2.22
N VAL A 50 -8.27 8.42 2.69
CA VAL A 50 -8.82 7.10 3.04
C VAL A 50 -9.06 7.09 4.54
N PHE A 51 -10.31 6.92 4.99
CA PHE A 51 -10.63 7.00 6.42
C PHE A 51 -10.03 5.83 7.19
N LYS A 52 -9.39 6.09 8.35
CA LYS A 52 -8.86 5.02 9.21
C LYS A 52 -9.97 4.26 9.94
N ASN A 53 -11.04 4.96 10.33
CA ASN A 53 -12.21 4.37 10.96
C ASN A 53 -13.46 4.63 10.09
N PRO A 54 -13.77 3.75 9.11
CA PRO A 54 -14.88 3.94 8.18
C PRO A 54 -16.27 3.88 8.85
N LYS A 55 -16.38 3.25 10.03
CA LYS A 55 -17.62 3.24 10.84
C LYS A 55 -17.83 4.53 11.64
N LYS A 56 -16.78 5.36 11.86
CA LYS A 56 -16.85 6.62 12.62
C LYS A 56 -16.07 7.75 11.92
N ILE A 57 -16.57 8.18 10.76
CA ILE A 57 -15.90 9.21 9.94
C ILE A 57 -16.15 10.66 10.41
N GLU A 58 -17.11 10.90 11.30
CA GLU A 58 -17.48 12.26 11.73
C GLU A 58 -16.38 12.94 12.57
N ASP A 59 -15.61 12.17 13.35
CA ASP A 59 -14.44 12.70 14.08
C ASP A 59 -13.37 13.22 13.10
N ALA A 60 -13.12 12.45 12.03
CA ALA A 60 -12.18 12.83 10.98
C ALA A 60 -12.69 14.03 10.15
N LYS A 61 -13.98 14.10 9.84
CA LYS A 61 -14.60 15.29 9.22
C LYS A 61 -14.53 16.52 10.12
N SER A 62 -14.72 16.35 11.42
CA SER A 62 -14.61 17.42 12.42
C SER A 62 -13.18 17.95 12.52
N LEU A 63 -12.18 17.06 12.47
CA LEU A 63 -10.76 17.45 12.37
C LEU A 63 -10.49 18.28 11.11
N LEU A 64 -11.05 17.91 9.95
CA LEU A 64 -10.93 18.69 8.72
C LEU A 64 -11.56 20.08 8.88
N LYS A 65 -12.80 20.15 9.37
CA LYS A 65 -13.53 21.42 9.60
C LYS A 65 -12.77 22.34 10.56
N ASN A 66 -12.30 21.82 11.69
CA ASN A 66 -11.53 22.57 12.70
C ASN A 66 -10.15 22.99 12.17
N SER A 67 -9.64 22.29 11.15
CA SER A 67 -8.42 22.67 10.42
C SER A 67 -8.67 23.72 9.31
N GLY A 68 -9.89 24.22 9.14
CA GLY A 68 -10.26 25.14 8.06
C GLY A 68 -10.37 24.48 6.68
N LEU A 69 -10.50 23.15 6.62
CA LEU A 69 -10.67 22.39 5.38
C LEU A 69 -12.14 22.06 5.10
N ASN A 70 -12.49 22.00 3.82
CA ASN A 70 -13.83 21.64 3.37
C ASN A 70 -13.84 20.19 2.86
N PHE A 71 -14.61 19.32 3.51
CA PHE A 71 -14.94 18.01 2.97
C PHE A 71 -15.87 18.19 1.77
N HIS A 72 -15.46 17.72 0.59
CA HIS A 72 -16.21 17.93 -0.66
C HIS A 72 -17.26 16.83 -0.86
N LYS A 73 -16.83 15.56 -0.90
CA LYS A 73 -17.71 14.41 -1.16
C LYS A 73 -17.05 13.09 -0.81
N MET A 74 -17.86 12.04 -0.67
CA MET A 74 -17.39 10.66 -0.78
C MET A 74 -17.00 10.37 -2.25
N ALA A 75 -15.88 9.67 -2.45
CA ALA A 75 -15.47 9.09 -3.73
C ALA A 75 -15.64 7.56 -3.76
N TYR A 76 -15.64 6.92 -2.59
CA TYR A 76 -15.97 5.51 -2.41
C TYR A 76 -16.56 5.32 -1.02
N ASP A 77 -17.69 4.61 -0.90
CA ASP A 77 -18.39 4.42 0.36
C ASP A 77 -18.88 2.97 0.52
N LYS A 78 -18.08 2.16 1.23
CA LYS A 78 -18.42 0.80 1.69
C LYS A 78 -18.31 0.75 3.21
N GLN A 79 -18.94 -0.25 3.83
CA GLN A 79 -19.05 -0.35 5.29
C GLN A 79 -17.68 -0.25 6.01
N ASN A 80 -16.66 -0.96 5.51
CA ASN A 80 -15.32 -0.98 6.10
C ASN A 80 -14.20 -0.41 5.20
N TYR A 81 -14.55 0.31 4.12
CA TYR A 81 -13.59 1.10 3.36
C TYR A 81 -14.24 2.33 2.74
N LYS A 82 -13.68 3.50 3.05
CA LYS A 82 -14.26 4.79 2.68
C LYS A 82 -13.18 5.75 2.20
N ILE A 83 -13.40 6.33 1.02
CA ILE A 83 -12.54 7.34 0.41
C ILE A 83 -13.31 8.65 0.30
N GLY A 84 -12.75 9.72 0.87
CA GLY A 84 -13.24 11.08 0.78
C GLY A 84 -12.38 11.96 -0.12
N ILE A 85 -12.98 13.04 -0.64
CA ILE A 85 -12.28 14.14 -1.31
C ILE A 85 -12.35 15.37 -0.42
N VAL A 86 -11.20 16.01 -0.20
CA VAL A 86 -11.05 17.20 0.65
C VAL A 86 -10.49 18.34 -0.20
N ARG A 87 -11.16 19.50 -0.15
CA ARG A 87 -10.65 20.73 -0.75
C ARG A 87 -9.65 21.39 0.21
N ILE A 88 -8.54 21.85 -0.36
CA ILE A 88 -7.45 22.50 0.34
C ILE A 88 -7.21 23.92 -0.22
N PRO A 89 -6.68 24.86 0.58
CA PRO A 89 -6.25 26.17 0.09
C PRO A 89 -5.21 26.05 -1.03
N GLU A 90 -5.27 26.99 -1.98
CA GLU A 90 -4.33 27.07 -3.09
C GLU A 90 -2.87 27.22 -2.60
N GLY A 91 -1.93 26.62 -3.33
CA GLY A 91 -0.51 26.60 -2.98
C GLY A 91 -0.14 25.78 -1.73
N LYS A 92 -1.10 25.32 -0.93
CA LYS A 92 -0.84 24.61 0.35
C LYS A 92 -0.87 23.07 0.23
N ARG A 93 -0.79 22.50 -0.98
CA ARG A 93 -0.90 21.03 -1.19
C ARG A 93 0.10 20.22 -0.37
N THR A 94 1.39 20.50 -0.48
CA THR A 94 2.44 19.74 0.22
C THR A 94 2.29 19.84 1.74
N PHE A 95 1.96 21.04 2.24
CA PHE A 95 1.67 21.27 3.65
C PHE A 95 0.50 20.43 4.17
N TRP A 96 -0.63 20.40 3.43
CA TRP A 96 -1.79 19.61 3.86
C TRP A 96 -1.61 18.11 3.66
N LEU A 97 -0.83 17.68 2.67
CA LEU A 97 -0.47 16.27 2.49
C LEU A 97 0.29 15.77 3.72
N ASP A 98 1.39 16.42 4.09
CA ASP A 98 2.20 16.10 5.28
C ASP A 98 1.37 16.20 6.58
N LYS A 99 0.66 17.31 6.77
CA LYS A 99 -0.12 17.55 7.99
C LYS A 99 -1.21 16.51 8.18
N LEU A 100 -1.97 16.17 7.14
CA LEU A 100 -3.07 15.20 7.25
C LEU A 100 -2.56 13.77 7.46
N GLN A 101 -1.44 13.37 6.84
CA GLN A 101 -0.81 12.06 7.07
C GLN A 101 -0.46 11.86 8.56
N LYS A 102 -0.02 12.92 9.26
CA LYS A 102 0.35 12.87 10.68
C LYS A 102 -0.85 12.80 11.65
N THR A 103 -2.08 13.10 11.21
CA THR A 103 -3.26 13.18 12.10
C THR A 103 -3.71 11.84 12.68
N LYS A 104 -3.24 10.70 12.13
CA LYS A 104 -3.74 9.34 12.42
C LYS A 104 -5.25 9.15 12.16
N ALA A 105 -5.99 10.13 11.64
CA ALA A 105 -7.41 10.02 11.30
C ALA A 105 -7.65 9.30 9.96
N PHE A 106 -6.64 9.29 9.10
CA PHE A 106 -6.66 8.69 7.78
C PHE A 106 -5.69 7.49 7.71
N LYS A 107 -6.09 6.43 7.00
CA LYS A 107 -5.25 5.28 6.63
C LYS A 107 -4.21 5.71 5.60
N GLU A 108 -4.61 6.58 4.67
CA GLU A 108 -3.79 7.12 3.61
C GLU A 108 -4.29 8.52 3.21
N VAL A 109 -3.38 9.40 2.77
CA VAL A 109 -3.72 10.69 2.15
C VAL A 109 -2.85 10.85 0.91
N ALA A 110 -3.49 11.13 -0.22
CA ALA A 110 -2.85 11.16 -1.53
C ALA A 110 -3.34 12.34 -2.39
N ILE A 111 -2.60 12.64 -3.47
CA ILE A 111 -2.96 13.69 -4.42
C ILE A 111 -4.18 13.24 -5.24
N ASN A 112 -5.18 14.13 -5.43
CA ASN A 112 -6.34 13.78 -6.24
C ASN A 112 -6.01 13.74 -7.74
N THR A 113 -5.76 12.54 -8.24
CA THR A 113 -5.72 12.23 -9.68
C THR A 113 -6.70 11.08 -9.97
N LYS A 114 -7.21 11.02 -11.21
CA LYS A 114 -8.07 9.92 -11.65
C LYS A 114 -7.40 8.55 -11.45
N ASN A 115 -6.09 8.46 -11.68
CA ASN A 115 -5.33 7.21 -11.55
C ASN A 115 -5.15 6.82 -10.07
N THR A 116 -4.83 7.77 -9.20
CA THR A 116 -4.70 7.53 -7.76
C THR A 116 -6.01 7.02 -7.15
N LEU A 117 -7.14 7.66 -7.47
CA LEU A 117 -8.45 7.21 -6.99
C LEU A 117 -8.80 5.82 -7.53
N LYS A 118 -8.58 5.57 -8.83
CA LYS A 118 -8.82 4.27 -9.46
C LYS A 118 -8.01 3.18 -8.75
N ASN A 119 -6.70 3.38 -8.60
CA ASN A 119 -5.80 2.40 -7.98
C ASN A 119 -6.18 2.10 -6.51
N LEU A 120 -6.65 3.09 -5.75
CA LEU A 120 -7.11 2.88 -4.36
C LEU A 120 -8.39 2.04 -4.28
N ILE A 121 -9.32 2.25 -5.21
CA ILE A 121 -10.55 1.45 -5.32
C ILE A 121 -10.21 0.03 -5.80
N GLU A 122 -9.43 -0.11 -6.87
CA GLU A 122 -9.02 -1.42 -7.41
C GLU A 122 -8.21 -2.24 -6.38
N LYS A 123 -7.36 -1.59 -5.57
CA LYS A 123 -6.63 -2.26 -4.48
C LYS A 123 -7.55 -2.83 -3.41
N GLU A 124 -8.57 -2.08 -2.98
CA GLU A 124 -9.56 -2.59 -2.03
C GLU A 124 -10.39 -3.71 -2.64
N GLU A 125 -10.92 -3.52 -3.85
CA GLU A 125 -11.78 -4.49 -4.52
C GLU A 125 -11.04 -5.78 -4.94
N ASN A 126 -9.73 -5.72 -5.11
CA ASN A 126 -8.85 -6.86 -5.35
C ASN A 126 -8.28 -7.49 -4.06
N THR A 127 -8.47 -6.89 -2.89
CA THR A 127 -8.06 -7.51 -1.62
C THR A 127 -8.94 -8.73 -1.33
N LEU A 128 -8.33 -9.88 -1.03
CA LEU A 128 -9.02 -11.08 -0.56
C LEU A 128 -9.17 -11.01 0.97
N ILE A 129 -8.05 -10.82 1.66
CA ILE A 129 -8.00 -10.71 3.13
C ILE A 129 -6.88 -9.76 3.57
N SER A 130 -7.12 -9.02 4.65
CA SER A 130 -6.10 -8.22 5.33
C SER A 130 -6.13 -8.47 6.84
N VAL A 131 -4.95 -8.54 7.46
CA VAL A 131 -4.78 -8.65 8.91
C VAL A 131 -3.97 -7.48 9.42
N ARG A 132 -4.30 -6.96 10.60
CA ARG A 132 -3.51 -5.98 11.34
C ARG A 132 -3.48 -6.32 12.82
N LYS A 133 -2.31 -6.67 13.35
CA LYS A 133 -2.10 -6.75 14.81
C LYS A 133 -1.71 -5.37 15.35
N THR A 134 -2.13 -5.05 16.57
CA THR A 134 -1.74 -3.82 17.28
C THR A 134 -0.75 -4.12 18.40
N PRO A 135 0.04 -3.13 18.86
CA PRO A 135 0.88 -3.28 20.04
C PRO A 135 0.09 -3.72 21.27
N CYS A 136 0.77 -4.42 22.16
CA CYS A 136 0.38 -4.71 23.55
C CYS A 136 1.40 -4.06 24.50
N PHE A 137 1.37 -4.35 25.80
CA PHE A 137 2.39 -3.86 26.74
C PHE A 137 3.68 -4.71 26.76
N GLY A 138 3.61 -5.95 26.29
CA GLY A 138 4.77 -6.82 26.07
C GLY A 138 5.27 -6.79 24.63
N ASP A 139 5.83 -7.92 24.21
CA ASP A 139 6.50 -8.20 22.95
C ASP A 139 5.60 -8.82 21.88
N CYS A 140 4.30 -8.48 21.87
CA CYS A 140 3.37 -9.01 20.87
C CYS A 140 3.71 -8.48 19.47
N ALA A 141 3.89 -9.39 18.51
CA ALA A 141 4.16 -9.09 17.11
C ALA A 141 3.18 -8.08 16.50
N VAL A 142 3.73 -6.95 16.03
CA VAL A 142 3.00 -5.84 15.40
C VAL A 142 3.29 -5.82 13.91
N TYR A 143 2.28 -6.10 13.10
CA TYR A 143 2.40 -6.08 11.65
C TYR A 143 1.07 -5.82 10.93
N THR A 144 1.15 -5.57 9.63
CA THR A 144 0.02 -5.69 8.70
C THR A 144 0.31 -6.72 7.62
N LEU A 145 -0.70 -7.51 7.27
CA LEU A 145 -0.70 -8.45 6.16
C LEU A 145 -1.83 -8.09 5.21
N THR A 146 -1.61 -8.19 3.90
CA THR A 146 -2.65 -8.10 2.88
C THR A 146 -2.38 -9.17 1.84
N ILE A 147 -3.41 -9.93 1.46
CA ILE A 147 -3.39 -10.93 0.42
C ILE A 147 -4.47 -10.56 -0.60
N ASP A 148 -4.10 -10.49 -1.87
CA ASP A 148 -5.01 -10.15 -2.96
C ASP A 148 -5.73 -11.39 -3.53
N LYS A 149 -6.66 -11.19 -4.47
CA LYS A 149 -7.43 -12.25 -5.14
C LYS A 149 -6.62 -13.09 -6.14
N LYS A 150 -5.31 -12.85 -6.28
CA LYS A 150 -4.36 -13.64 -7.06
C LYS A 150 -3.37 -14.41 -6.17
N GLY A 151 -3.36 -14.13 -4.88
CA GLY A 151 -2.42 -14.70 -3.91
C GLY A 151 -1.15 -13.88 -3.73
N ASP A 152 -1.09 -12.65 -4.26
CA ASP A 152 0.03 -11.74 -4.00
C ASP A 152 -0.11 -11.17 -2.59
N VAL A 153 0.98 -11.26 -1.82
CA VAL A 153 1.06 -10.92 -0.39
C VAL A 153 1.93 -9.70 -0.18
N ILE A 154 1.43 -8.74 0.59
CA ILE A 154 2.19 -7.64 1.15
C ILE A 154 2.16 -7.78 2.68
N TYR A 155 3.30 -8.15 3.26
CA TYR A 155 3.55 -8.09 4.69
C TYR A 155 4.30 -6.79 5.02
N ASN A 156 4.03 -6.19 6.17
CA ASN A 156 4.82 -5.09 6.72
C ASN A 156 4.97 -5.27 8.23
N GLY A 157 6.16 -5.72 8.64
CA GLY A 157 6.54 -5.88 10.04
C GLY A 157 6.92 -4.55 10.68
N ILE A 158 6.38 -4.28 11.87
CA ILE A 158 6.52 -2.97 12.54
C ILE A 158 7.36 -3.12 13.81
N ASP A 159 6.92 -3.96 14.74
CA ASP A 159 7.61 -4.16 16.02
C ASP A 159 7.42 -5.56 16.59
N TYR A 160 8.39 -6.02 17.40
CA TYR A 160 8.45 -7.39 17.95
C TYR A 160 8.20 -8.49 16.90
N VAL A 161 8.89 -8.34 15.77
CA VAL A 161 8.84 -9.27 14.63
C VAL A 161 10.26 -9.58 14.18
N LEU A 162 10.48 -10.79 13.68
CA LEU A 162 11.78 -11.22 13.15
C LEU A 162 12.19 -10.42 11.91
N GLU A 163 11.21 -9.98 11.12
CA GLU A 163 11.44 -9.27 9.86
C GLU A 163 10.70 -7.92 9.83
N LYS A 164 11.45 -6.81 9.72
CA LYS A 164 10.88 -5.44 9.75
C LYS A 164 10.79 -4.80 8.35
N GLY A 165 9.76 -3.98 8.20
CA GLY A 165 9.43 -3.30 6.95
C GLY A 165 8.64 -4.18 5.97
N ILE A 166 8.49 -3.68 4.74
CA ILE A 166 7.67 -4.31 3.70
C ILE A 166 8.38 -5.54 3.13
N ARG A 167 7.66 -6.66 3.01
CA ARG A 167 8.06 -7.86 2.27
C ARG A 167 6.92 -8.28 1.35
N GLU A 168 7.25 -8.56 0.09
CA GLU A 168 6.29 -8.94 -0.95
C GLU A 168 6.63 -10.35 -1.44
N PHE A 169 5.60 -11.20 -1.59
CA PHE A 169 5.74 -12.55 -2.14
C PHE A 169 4.39 -13.06 -2.63
N THR A 170 4.36 -14.00 -3.57
CA THR A 170 3.13 -14.69 -3.98
C THR A 170 3.00 -16.00 -3.21
N LEU A 171 1.78 -16.36 -2.80
CA LEU A 171 1.50 -17.67 -2.21
C LEU A 171 1.65 -18.80 -3.26
N PRO A 172 2.19 -19.97 -2.89
CA PRO A 172 2.04 -21.18 -3.69
C PRO A 172 0.57 -21.46 -3.99
N GLU A 173 0.27 -21.97 -5.18
CA GLU A 173 -1.11 -22.22 -5.64
C GLU A 173 -1.90 -23.11 -4.66
N THR A 174 -1.26 -24.13 -4.08
CA THR A 174 -1.84 -24.99 -3.05
C THR A 174 -2.20 -24.22 -1.78
N ALA A 175 -1.32 -23.32 -1.33
CA ALA A 175 -1.52 -22.52 -0.14
C ALA A 175 -2.64 -21.48 -0.33
N PHE A 176 -2.70 -20.86 -1.51
CA PHE A 176 -3.76 -19.93 -1.89
C PHE A 176 -5.12 -20.63 -2.03
N LYS A 177 -5.16 -21.83 -2.63
CA LYS A 177 -6.36 -22.67 -2.70
C LYS A 177 -6.87 -23.08 -1.31
N LYS A 178 -5.98 -23.43 -0.37
CA LYS A 178 -6.37 -23.69 1.03
C LYS A 178 -7.01 -22.43 1.66
N LEU A 179 -6.36 -21.27 1.55
CA LEU A 179 -6.89 -20.00 2.09
C LEU A 179 -8.28 -19.66 1.51
N THR A 180 -8.43 -19.73 0.19
CA THR A 180 -9.70 -19.40 -0.48
C THR A 180 -10.83 -20.38 -0.15
N LYS A 181 -10.52 -21.65 0.13
CA LYS A 181 -11.49 -22.63 0.64
C LYS A 181 -11.97 -22.25 2.05
N MET A 182 -11.05 -21.98 2.98
CA MET A 182 -11.38 -21.61 4.36
C MET A 182 -12.23 -20.33 4.43
N LEU A 183 -11.89 -19.33 3.60
CA LEU A 183 -12.68 -18.09 3.46
C LEU A 183 -14.05 -18.27 2.78
N ALA A 184 -14.33 -19.44 2.20
CA ALA A 184 -15.61 -19.76 1.56
C ALA A 184 -16.48 -20.72 2.41
N GLU A 185 -15.95 -21.27 3.49
CA GLU A 185 -16.70 -22.17 4.40
C GLU A 185 -17.74 -21.41 5.24
N LYS A 186 -17.60 -20.09 5.41
CA LYS A 186 -18.53 -19.22 6.14
C LYS A 186 -18.51 -17.79 5.62
N ASP A 187 -19.67 -17.12 5.55
CA ASP A 187 -19.68 -15.70 5.24
C ASP A 187 -19.13 -14.90 6.43
N PHE A 188 -18.08 -14.13 6.20
CA PHE A 188 -17.51 -13.20 7.18
C PHE A 188 -18.54 -12.26 7.82
N ASN A 189 -19.63 -11.93 7.12
CA ASN A 189 -20.71 -11.10 7.65
C ASN A 189 -21.41 -11.72 8.87
N GLU A 190 -21.41 -13.06 9.01
CA GLU A 190 -21.99 -13.78 10.14
C GLU A 190 -21.17 -13.63 11.44
N PHE A 191 -19.88 -13.29 11.33
CA PHE A 191 -19.04 -13.06 12.51
C PHE A 191 -19.43 -11.77 13.24
N LYS A 192 -19.28 -11.78 14.58
CA LYS A 192 -19.44 -10.58 15.40
C LYS A 192 -18.42 -9.52 14.96
N ASP A 193 -18.78 -8.25 15.12
CA ASP A 193 -17.85 -7.16 14.85
C ASP A 193 -16.63 -7.16 15.81
N VAL A 194 -16.81 -7.67 17.04
CA VAL A 194 -15.81 -7.67 18.11
C VAL A 194 -15.92 -8.95 18.96
N TYR A 195 -14.77 -9.56 19.25
CA TYR A 195 -14.57 -10.66 20.22
C TYR A 195 -13.58 -10.21 21.30
N ASP A 196 -14.06 -9.94 22.50
CA ASP A 196 -13.35 -9.17 23.52
C ASP A 196 -13.95 -9.39 24.93
N ASP A 197 -13.14 -9.22 25.98
CA ASP A 197 -13.60 -8.92 27.33
C ASP A 197 -13.02 -7.55 27.74
N PRO A 198 -13.85 -6.49 27.88
CA PRO A 198 -13.37 -5.16 28.20
C PRO A 198 -12.60 -5.08 29.53
N LYS A 199 -12.76 -6.04 30.44
CA LYS A 199 -12.07 -6.08 31.74
C LYS A 199 -10.60 -6.46 31.67
N ILE A 200 -10.14 -7.12 30.59
CA ILE A 200 -8.77 -7.62 30.48
C ILE A 200 -7.91 -6.61 29.72
N THR A 201 -7.09 -5.83 30.43
CA THR A 201 -6.26 -4.78 29.82
C THR A 201 -5.09 -5.36 29.01
N ASP A 202 -4.41 -4.48 28.26
CA ASP A 202 -3.06 -4.69 27.72
C ASP A 202 -2.89 -5.82 26.69
N LEU A 203 -3.99 -6.40 26.21
CA LEU A 203 -4.04 -7.34 25.10
C LEU A 203 -3.88 -6.66 23.72
N PRO A 204 -3.17 -7.27 22.76
CA PRO A 204 -3.18 -6.83 21.38
C PRO A 204 -4.58 -7.04 20.77
N SER A 205 -4.94 -6.22 19.78
CA SER A 205 -6.09 -6.47 18.92
C SER A 205 -5.64 -6.91 17.53
N THR A 206 -6.07 -8.11 17.12
CA THR A 206 -6.00 -8.61 15.76
C THR A 206 -7.25 -8.16 15.01
N TYR A 207 -7.07 -7.41 13.93
CA TYR A 207 -8.15 -7.03 13.03
C TYR A 207 -8.06 -7.85 11.76
N ILE A 208 -9.11 -8.58 11.41
CA ILE A 208 -9.21 -9.36 10.17
C ILE A 208 -10.28 -8.72 9.29
N ILE A 209 -9.95 -8.47 8.02
CA ILE A 209 -10.83 -7.83 7.03
C ILE A 209 -10.92 -8.75 5.82
N SER A 210 -12.13 -9.21 5.49
CA SER A 210 -12.42 -10.01 4.30
C SER A 210 -13.81 -9.64 3.76
N ASN A 211 -14.01 -9.71 2.43
CA ASN A 211 -15.26 -9.33 1.74
C ASN A 211 -15.86 -7.96 2.19
N GLY A 212 -15.01 -7.01 2.56
CA GLY A 212 -15.44 -5.69 3.03
C GLY A 212 -16.08 -5.66 4.43
N LYS A 213 -16.00 -6.75 5.19
CA LYS A 213 -16.34 -6.87 6.63
C LYS A 213 -15.06 -6.83 7.46
N GLN A 214 -15.05 -6.09 8.57
CA GLN A 214 -13.98 -6.12 9.58
C GLN A 214 -14.47 -6.82 10.84
N VAL A 215 -13.66 -7.75 11.35
CA VAL A 215 -13.78 -8.37 12.68
C VAL A 215 -12.59 -7.92 13.54
N GLN A 216 -12.84 -7.52 14.79
CA GLN A 216 -11.80 -7.29 15.79
C GLN A 216 -11.77 -8.45 16.79
N ILE A 217 -10.59 -9.01 17.02
CA ILE A 217 -10.32 -10.02 18.03
C ILE A 217 -9.32 -9.44 19.03
N ARG A 218 -9.71 -9.34 20.29
CA ARG A 218 -8.83 -8.98 21.42
C ARG A 218 -8.65 -10.16 22.39
N LEU A 219 -9.65 -11.05 22.49
CA LEU A 219 -9.60 -12.25 23.32
C LEU A 219 -10.03 -13.49 22.51
N TRP A 220 -9.19 -14.52 22.50
CA TRP A 220 -9.44 -15.81 21.83
C TRP A 220 -10.38 -16.71 22.64
N ASN A 221 -11.60 -16.23 22.87
CA ASN A 221 -12.65 -16.96 23.61
C ASN A 221 -14.01 -16.79 22.94
N GLY A 222 -14.76 -17.88 22.77
CA GLY A 222 -16.07 -17.87 22.11
C GLY A 222 -16.03 -17.39 20.65
N ILE A 223 -14.89 -17.60 19.98
CA ILE A 223 -14.69 -17.33 18.55
C ILE A 223 -15.06 -18.61 17.78
N PRO A 224 -15.78 -18.52 16.64
CA PRO A 224 -16.04 -19.68 15.80
C PRO A 224 -14.76 -20.23 15.18
N ASP A 225 -14.67 -21.56 15.12
CA ASP A 225 -13.47 -22.29 14.67
C ASP A 225 -13.00 -21.83 13.28
N GLU A 226 -13.92 -21.52 12.36
CA GLU A 226 -13.58 -21.10 10.99
C GLU A 226 -12.76 -19.79 10.95
N LEU A 227 -12.94 -18.92 11.96
CA LEU A 227 -12.17 -17.68 12.10
C LEU A 227 -10.84 -17.90 12.83
N ILE A 228 -10.77 -18.90 13.72
CA ILE A 228 -9.53 -19.34 14.37
C ILE A 228 -8.62 -19.98 13.33
N GLU A 229 -9.10 -20.96 12.56
CA GLU A 229 -8.32 -21.64 11.53
C GLU A 229 -7.77 -20.66 10.48
N VAL A 230 -8.57 -19.68 10.04
CA VAL A 230 -8.11 -18.61 9.12
C VAL A 230 -7.02 -17.76 9.76
N HIS A 231 -7.10 -17.46 11.06
CA HIS A 231 -6.04 -16.72 11.75
C HIS A 231 -4.76 -17.54 11.85
N GLU A 232 -4.84 -18.75 12.40
CA GLU A 232 -3.70 -19.64 12.62
C GLU A 232 -2.99 -19.94 11.30
N TYR A 233 -3.73 -20.24 10.23
CA TYR A 233 -3.13 -20.52 8.92
C TYR A 233 -2.41 -19.31 8.31
N LEU A 234 -2.85 -18.08 8.62
CA LEU A 234 -2.13 -16.87 8.21
C LEU A 234 -0.86 -16.65 9.07
N GLU A 235 -0.86 -17.03 10.34
CA GLU A 235 0.35 -17.00 11.19
C GLU A 235 1.34 -18.11 10.79
N GLU A 236 0.87 -19.34 10.48
CA GLU A 236 1.69 -20.44 9.93
C GLU A 236 2.50 -20.00 8.69
N ILE A 237 1.86 -19.26 7.77
CA ILE A 237 2.52 -18.74 6.56
C ILE A 237 3.66 -17.76 6.93
N LEU A 238 3.48 -16.95 7.98
CA LEU A 238 4.48 -15.97 8.43
C LEU A 238 5.60 -16.63 9.26
N LEU A 239 5.27 -17.62 10.09
CA LEU A 239 6.21 -18.46 10.84
C LEU A 239 7.11 -19.27 9.89
N ALA A 240 6.53 -19.93 8.88
CA ALA A 240 7.28 -20.66 7.85
C ALA A 240 8.21 -19.75 7.03
N LYS A 241 7.89 -18.45 6.91
CA LYS A 241 8.73 -17.42 6.30
C LYS A 241 9.75 -16.80 7.27
N LYS A 242 9.68 -17.11 8.57
CA LYS A 242 10.44 -16.49 9.67
C LYS A 242 10.27 -14.97 9.73
N PHE A 243 9.04 -14.51 9.52
CA PHE A 243 8.69 -13.08 9.65
C PHE A 243 8.25 -12.73 11.07
N ILE A 244 7.67 -13.70 11.78
CA ILE A 244 7.28 -13.64 13.20
C ILE A 244 7.87 -14.86 13.93
N ASP A 245 7.88 -14.80 15.26
CA ASP A 245 8.24 -15.85 16.21
C ASP A 245 6.97 -16.31 16.94
#